data_AF-A0A4U9D070-F1
#
_entry.id   AF-A0A4U9D070-F1
#
_cell.length_a   1.000
_cell.length_b   1.000
_cell.length_c   1.000
_cell.angle_alpha   90.00
_cell.angle_beta   90.00
_cell.angle_gamma   90.00
#
_symmetry.space_group_name_H-M   'P 1'
#
loop_
_entity.id
_entity.type
_entity.pdbx_description
1 polymer ?
#
loop_
_entity_poly.entity_id
_entity_poly.type
_entity_poly.pdbx_seq_one_letter_code
_entity_poly.pdbx_strand_id
1 'polypeptide(L)'
;MSASDRVRLYIRTLLPDAPSAHWLLYLELWPLAARDADYASLVHNQSLQWITILEDIISFGLKEGEFLSKNASVSARQINALIDGYSSLLILDYSENKRSAFLDEISELVFKILKNHS
;
A
#
# COMPACT_ATOMS: atom_id res chain seq x y z
N MET A 1 -11.85 -0.01 16.48
CA MET A 1 -10.98 -0.72 15.53
C MET A 1 -9.54 -0.36 15.85
N SER A 2 -8.70 -1.37 16.11
CA SER A 2 -7.28 -1.19 16.46
C SER A 2 -6.48 -0.57 15.31
N ALA A 3 -5.28 -0.05 15.58
CA ALA A 3 -4.38 0.41 14.52
C ALA A 3 -4.02 -0.76 13.58
N SER A 4 -3.79 -1.94 14.14
CA SER A 4 -3.53 -3.17 13.40
C SER A 4 -4.66 -3.56 12.44
N ASP A 5 -5.92 -3.45 12.88
CA ASP A 5 -7.09 -3.70 12.02
C ASP A 5 -7.18 -2.68 10.88
N ARG A 6 -6.87 -1.41 11.15
CA ARG A 6 -6.85 -0.35 10.12
C ARG A 6 -5.80 -0.62 9.06
N VAL A 7 -4.61 -1.07 9.45
CA VAL A 7 -3.54 -1.45 8.50
C VAL A 7 -4.00 -2.63 7.63
N ARG A 8 -4.61 -3.67 8.22
CA ARG A 8 -5.12 -4.81 7.43
C ARG A 8 -6.22 -4.40 6.46
N LEU A 9 -7.11 -3.51 6.88
CA LEU A 9 -8.14 -2.95 6.01
C LEU A 9 -7.51 -2.16 4.86
N TYR A 10 -6.54 -1.30 5.15
CA TYR A 10 -5.79 -0.52 4.15
C TYR A 10 -5.15 -1.43 3.09
N ILE A 11 -4.43 -2.48 3.51
CA ILE A 11 -3.81 -3.46 2.60
C ILE A 11 -4.87 -4.12 1.70
N ARG A 12 -5.98 -4.59 2.29
CA ARG A 12 -7.08 -5.22 1.54
C ARG A 12 -7.74 -4.28 0.53
N THR A 13 -7.80 -2.99 0.83
CA THR A 13 -8.41 -1.98 -0.05
C THR A 13 -7.53 -1.67 -1.25
N LEU A 14 -6.21 -1.64 -1.07
CA LEU A 14 -5.28 -1.31 -2.16
C LEU A 14 -4.86 -2.51 -3.00
N LEU A 15 -5.05 -3.74 -2.50
CA LEU A 15 -4.77 -4.93 -3.29
C LEU A 15 -5.98 -5.31 -4.17
N PRO A 16 -5.80 -5.44 -5.51
CA PRO A 16 -6.86 -5.81 -6.45
C PRO A 16 -7.67 -7.00 -5.98
N ASP A 17 -9.00 -6.88 -6.00
CA ASP A 17 -9.95 -7.89 -5.54
C ASP A 17 -10.67 -8.62 -6.67
N ALA A 18 -10.58 -8.12 -7.90
CA ALA A 18 -11.02 -8.79 -9.12
C ALA A 18 -10.24 -8.26 -10.33
N PRO A 19 -10.23 -9.00 -11.45
CA PRO A 19 -9.81 -8.44 -12.73
C PRO A 19 -10.73 -7.27 -13.08
N SER A 20 -10.20 -6.05 -13.13
CA SER A 20 -11.01 -4.86 -13.40
C SER A 20 -10.28 -3.90 -14.34
N ALA A 21 -11.04 -3.25 -15.22
CA ALA A 21 -10.49 -2.23 -16.12
C ALA A 21 -9.87 -1.06 -15.34
N HIS A 22 -10.36 -0.77 -14.13
CA HIS A 22 -9.79 0.26 -13.27
C HIS A 22 -8.32 -0.03 -12.91
N TRP A 23 -8.00 -1.29 -12.63
CA TRP A 23 -6.63 -1.68 -12.31
C TRP A 23 -5.70 -1.66 -13.53
N LEU A 24 -6.21 -1.92 -14.73
CA LEU A 24 -5.42 -1.77 -15.96
C LEU A 24 -5.08 -0.31 -16.23
N LEU A 25 -6.02 0.62 -16.01
CA LEU A 25 -5.75 2.06 -16.09
C LEU A 25 -4.63 2.49 -15.13
N TYR A 26 -4.56 1.89 -13.93
CA TYR A 26 -3.47 2.14 -13.00
C TYR A 26 -2.10 1.77 -13.59
N LEU A 27 -1.98 0.63 -14.27
CA LEU A 27 -0.73 0.23 -14.94
C LEU A 27 -0.38 1.15 -16.13
N GLU A 28 -1.38 1.63 -16.86
CA GLU A 28 -1.20 2.54 -18.00
C GLU A 28 -0.76 3.96 -17.58
N LEU A 29 -1.08 4.38 -16.36
CA LEU A 29 -0.72 5.71 -15.86
C LEU A 29 0.80 5.91 -15.74
N TRP A 30 1.57 4.87 -15.43
CA TRP A 30 3.02 4.96 -15.26
C TRP A 30 3.75 5.44 -16.53
N PRO A 31 3.57 4.81 -17.71
CA PRO A 31 4.20 5.28 -18.94
C PRO A 31 3.66 6.63 -19.44
N LEU A 32 2.45 7.04 -19.03
CA LEU A 32 1.92 8.39 -19.30
C LEU A 32 2.61 9.43 -18.42
N ALA A 33 2.68 9.19 -17.12
CA ALA A 33 3.36 10.04 -16.14
C ALA A 33 4.85 10.20 -16.46
N ALA A 34 5.50 9.18 -17.02
CA ALA A 34 6.90 9.26 -17.44
C ALA A 34 7.13 10.25 -18.61
N ARG A 35 6.09 10.67 -19.32
CA ARG A 35 6.18 11.50 -20.54
C ARG A 35 5.44 12.83 -20.43
N ASP A 36 4.59 13.00 -19.43
CA ASP A 36 3.71 14.15 -19.30
C ASP A 36 3.62 14.59 -17.83
N ALA A 37 3.89 15.88 -17.60
CA ALA A 37 4.01 16.46 -16.26
C ALA A 37 2.66 16.54 -15.51
N ASP A 38 1.54 16.66 -16.24
CA ASP A 38 0.21 16.68 -15.63
C ASP A 38 -0.15 15.28 -15.11
N TYR A 39 0.15 14.24 -15.90
CA TYR A 39 0.01 12.86 -15.44
C TYR A 39 0.98 12.50 -14.31
N ALA A 40 2.22 13.00 -14.35
CA ALA A 40 3.16 12.84 -13.24
C ALA A 40 2.63 13.46 -11.95
N SER A 41 2.08 14.66 -12.03
CA SER A 41 1.47 15.35 -10.90
C SER A 41 0.24 14.61 -10.37
N LEU A 42 -0.59 14.07 -11.27
CA LEU A 42 -1.75 13.25 -10.90
C LEU A 42 -1.35 12.00 -10.12
N VAL A 43 -0.41 11.21 -10.66
CA VAL A 43 0.08 9.98 -10.00
C VAL A 43 0.70 10.33 -8.65
N HIS A 44 1.56 11.37 -8.59
CA HIS A 44 2.20 11.78 -7.35
C HIS A 44 1.17 12.19 -6.27
N ASN A 45 0.20 13.04 -6.62
CA ASN A 45 -0.82 13.49 -5.69
C ASN A 45 -1.73 12.35 -5.21
N GLN A 46 -2.02 11.39 -6.09
CA GLN A 46 -2.79 10.20 -5.71
C GLN A 46 -2.00 9.31 -4.75
N SER A 47 -0.72 9.02 -5.05
CA SER A 47 0.14 8.23 -4.17
C SER A 47 0.32 8.89 -2.80
N LEU A 48 0.51 10.22 -2.77
CA LEU A 48 0.66 10.95 -1.51
C LEU A 48 -0.57 10.83 -0.61
N GLN A 49 -1.78 10.91 -1.16
CA GLN A 49 -3.01 10.76 -0.36
C GLN A 49 -3.05 9.42 0.38
N TRP A 50 -2.75 8.32 -0.32
CA TRP A 50 -2.72 6.98 0.28
C TRP A 50 -1.60 6.85 1.32
N ILE A 51 -0.40 7.35 1.01
CA ILE A 51 0.73 7.38 1.95
C ILE A 51 0.36 8.14 3.22
N THR A 52 -0.27 9.31 3.11
CA THR A 52 -0.69 10.11 4.27
C THR A 52 -1.74 9.38 5.12
N ILE A 53 -2.73 8.73 4.50
CA ILE A 53 -3.71 7.92 5.24
C ILE A 53 -3.02 6.83 6.06
N LEU A 54 -2.05 6.13 5.47
CA LEU A 54 -1.31 5.08 6.17
C LEU A 54 -0.39 5.65 7.26
N GLU A 55 0.26 6.79 7.00
CA GLU A 55 1.08 7.49 7.99
C GLU A 55 0.25 7.87 9.24
N ASP A 56 -0.99 8.33 9.05
CA ASP A 56 -1.91 8.64 10.15
C ASP A 56 -2.30 7.39 10.94
N ILE A 57 -2.57 6.28 10.25
CA ILE A 57 -2.87 4.98 10.90
C ILE A 57 -1.67 4.50 11.73
N ILE A 58 -0.45 4.61 11.19
CA ILE A 58 0.77 4.20 11.88
C ILE A 58 1.03 5.11 13.08
N SER A 59 0.90 6.42 12.91
CA SER A 59 1.08 7.40 13.99
C SER A 59 0.10 7.17 15.14
N PHE A 60 -1.15 6.83 14.82
CA PHE A 60 -2.13 6.38 15.81
C PHE A 60 -1.66 5.12 16.56
N GLY A 61 -1.21 4.08 15.84
CA GLY A 61 -0.70 2.86 16.47
C GLY A 61 0.57 3.05 17.31
N LEU A 62 1.44 3.99 16.95
CA LEU A 62 2.59 4.38 17.77
C LEU A 62 2.14 5.04 19.09
N LYS A 63 1.15 5.92 19.03
CA LYS A 63 0.60 6.59 20.21
C LYS A 63 -0.07 5.61 21.17
N GLU A 64 -0.80 4.63 20.65
CA GLU A 64 -1.48 3.60 21.44
C GLU A 64 -0.54 2.45 21.87
N GLY A 65 0.72 2.47 21.45
CA GLY A 65 1.72 1.44 21.78
C GLY A 65 1.53 0.11 21.03
N GLU A 66 0.69 0.08 20.00
CA GLU A 66 0.52 -1.10 19.13
C GLU A 66 1.73 -1.33 18.19
N PHE A 67 2.41 -0.26 17.79
CA PHE A 67 3.55 -0.29 16.87
C PHE A 67 4.82 0.26 17.53
N LEU A 68 5.98 -0.10 16.96
CA LEU A 68 7.31 0.25 17.46
C LEU A 68 8.20 0.94 16.39
N SER A 69 7.65 1.24 15.21
CA SER A 69 8.38 1.94 14.15
C SER A 69 8.91 3.30 14.61
N LYS A 70 10.14 3.64 14.21
CA LYS A 70 10.76 4.94 14.54
C LYS A 70 10.24 6.11 13.70
N ASN A 71 9.72 5.85 12.51
CA ASN A 71 9.31 6.89 11.57
C ASN A 71 8.09 6.44 10.76
N ALA A 72 6.92 6.94 11.16
CA ALA A 72 5.64 6.62 10.52
C ALA A 72 5.64 6.92 9.02
N SER A 73 6.19 8.07 8.61
CA SER A 73 6.26 8.49 7.22
C SER A 73 7.12 7.57 6.35
N VAL A 74 8.29 7.15 6.85
CA VAL A 74 9.16 6.19 6.16
C VAL A 74 8.47 4.83 6.05
N SER A 75 7.89 4.33 7.13
CA SER A 75 7.15 3.06 7.10
C SER A 75 5.96 3.12 6.13
N ALA A 76 5.20 4.21 6.11
CA ALA A 76 4.07 4.38 5.20
C ALA A 76 4.49 4.33 3.72
N ARG A 77 5.63 4.96 3.37
CA ARG A 77 6.19 4.88 2.01
C ARG A 77 6.66 3.47 1.66
N GLN A 78 7.37 2.80 2.56
CA GLN A 78 7.86 1.43 2.34
C GLN A 78 6.71 0.43 2.14
N ILE A 79 5.66 0.56 2.96
CA ILE A 79 4.48 -0.29 2.88
C ILE A 79 3.71 -0.04 1.58
N ASN A 80 3.53 1.21 1.16
CA ASN A 80 2.89 1.50 -0.13
C ASN A 80 3.69 0.93 -1.31
N ALA A 81 5.01 1.10 -1.32
CA ALA A 81 5.85 0.54 -2.38
C ALA A 81 5.75 -0.99 -2.45
N LEU A 82 5.65 -1.66 -1.28
CA LEU A 82 5.39 -3.10 -1.21
C LEU A 82 4.05 -3.46 -1.84
N ILE A 83 2.97 -2.78 -1.43
CA ILE A 83 1.61 -3.02 -1.94
C ILE A 83 1.55 -2.78 -3.45
N ASP A 84 2.16 -1.72 -3.96
CA ASP A 84 2.19 -1.40 -5.40
C ASP A 84 2.87 -2.51 -6.22
N GLY A 85 3.98 -3.07 -5.72
CA GLY A 85 4.67 -4.19 -6.37
C GLY A 85 3.79 -5.44 -6.48
N TYR A 86 3.18 -5.85 -5.36
CA TYR A 86 2.27 -6.99 -5.32
C TYR A 86 1.01 -6.76 -6.15
N SER A 87 0.44 -5.56 -6.09
CA SER A 87 -0.73 -5.17 -6.88
C SER A 87 -0.41 -5.27 -8.36
N SER A 88 0.73 -4.74 -8.81
CA SER A 88 1.13 -4.80 -10.22
C SER A 88 1.22 -6.25 -10.74
N LEU A 89 1.79 -7.17 -9.95
CA LEU A 89 1.82 -8.60 -10.30
C LEU A 89 0.42 -9.22 -10.35
N LEU A 90 -0.44 -8.88 -9.38
CA LEU A 90 -1.79 -9.44 -9.30
C LEU A 90 -2.70 -8.94 -10.42
N ILE A 91 -2.53 -7.70 -10.89
CA ILE A 91 -3.29 -7.13 -12.01
C ILE A 91 -3.02 -7.93 -13.30
N LEU A 92 -1.79 -8.36 -13.52
CA LEU A 92 -1.38 -9.07 -14.74
C LEU A 92 -1.89 -10.51 -14.78
N ASP A 93 -2.01 -11.17 -13.63
CA ASP A 93 -2.35 -12.59 -13.55
C ASP A 93 -3.13 -12.88 -12.25
N TYR A 94 -4.34 -12.35 -12.22
CA TYR A 94 -5.24 -12.41 -11.07
C TYR A 94 -5.73 -13.84 -10.82
N SER A 95 -5.69 -14.26 -9.54
CA SER A 95 -6.55 -15.31 -9.02
C SER A 95 -6.80 -15.09 -7.52
N GLU A 96 -7.93 -15.58 -7.01
CA GLU A 96 -8.27 -15.49 -5.59
C GLU A 96 -7.19 -16.15 -4.70
N ASN A 97 -6.64 -17.28 -5.14
CA ASN A 97 -5.58 -17.98 -4.40
C ASN A 97 -4.31 -17.12 -4.30
N LYS A 98 -3.88 -16.48 -5.40
CA LYS A 98 -2.73 -15.58 -5.39
C LYS A 98 -2.99 -14.35 -4.54
N ARG A 99 -4.20 -13.78 -4.63
CA ARG A 99 -4.60 -12.64 -3.81
C ARG A 99 -4.51 -12.98 -2.33
N SER A 100 -5.03 -14.13 -1.92
CA SER A 100 -4.95 -14.59 -0.53
C SER A 100 -3.50 -14.74 -0.07
N ALA A 101 -2.66 -15.39 -0.88
CA ALA A 101 -1.23 -15.55 -0.57
C ALA A 101 -0.52 -14.18 -0.43
N PHE A 102 -0.79 -13.25 -1.35
CA PHE A 102 -0.21 -11.90 -1.32
C PHE A 102 -0.68 -11.11 -0.09
N LEU A 103 -1.95 -11.22 0.32
CA LEU A 103 -2.43 -10.58 1.55
C LEU A 103 -1.69 -11.09 2.79
N ASP A 104 -1.40 -12.38 2.86
CA ASP A 104 -0.67 -12.99 3.97
C ASP A 104 0.79 -12.52 3.99
N GLU A 105 1.46 -12.57 2.84
CA GLU A 105 2.86 -12.12 2.67
C GLU A 105 3.03 -10.62 2.98
N ILE A 106 2.16 -9.77 2.42
CA ILE A 106 2.17 -8.33 2.68
C ILE A 106 1.92 -8.10 4.17
N SER A 107 0.92 -8.75 4.77
CA SER A 107 0.63 -8.58 6.20
C SER A 107 1.84 -8.92 7.06
N GLU A 108 2.51 -10.04 6.79
CA GLU A 108 3.69 -10.46 7.54
C GLU A 108 4.81 -9.41 7.46
N LEU A 109 5.14 -8.94 6.25
CA LEU A 109 6.20 -7.96 6.02
C LEU A 109 5.85 -6.59 6.61
N VAL A 110 4.61 -6.14 6.47
CA VAL A 110 4.12 -4.88 7.04
C VAL A 110 4.26 -4.89 8.56
N PHE A 111 3.82 -5.95 9.24
CA PHE A 111 3.95 -6.01 10.70
C PHE A 111 5.40 -6.22 11.16
N LYS A 112 6.30 -6.75 10.32
CA LYS A 112 7.75 -6.69 10.57
C LYS A 112 8.28 -5.25 10.51
N ILE A 113 7.91 -4.48 9.49
CA ILE A 113 8.28 -3.05 9.37
C ILE A 113 7.79 -2.28 10.60
N LEU A 114 6.56 -2.52 11.05
CA LEU A 114 5.95 -1.80 12.17
C LEU A 114 6.49 -2.22 13.55
N LYS A 115 7.22 -3.33 13.65
CA LYS A 115 7.85 -3.82 14.89
C LYS A 115 9.34 -3.50 14.99
N ASN A 116 10.00 -3.10 13.91
CA ASN A 116 11.44 -2.90 13.88
C ASN A 116 11.88 -1.54 14.45
N HIS A 117 12.75 -1.58 15.46
CA HIS A 117 13.57 -0.47 15.90
C HIS A 117 14.86 -0.40 15.04
N SER A 118 14.80 0.03 13.78
CA SER A 118 16.03 0.22 12.97
C SER A 118 16.81 1.43 13.45
#